data_AF-A0AAQ4FR73-F1
#
_entry.id   AF-A0AAQ4FR73-F1
#
_cell.length_a   1.000
_cell.length_b   1.000
_cell.length_c   1.000
_cell.angle_alpha   90.00
_cell.angle_beta   90.00
_cell.angle_gamma   90.00
#
_symmetry.space_group_name_H-M   'P 1'
#
loop_
_entity.id
_entity.type
_entity.pdbx_description
1 polymer ?
#
loop_
_entity_poly.entity_id
_entity_poly.type
_entity_poly.pdbx_seq_one_letter_code
_entity_poly.pdbx_strand_id
1 'polypeptide(L)'
;MKGKRFHLIVRLNAAPLGSVGPWQLSSHPPQRSSRQRPAEQSPLVLSTGAVGRRGCPAGGAASMPVQAPPPPSWGAPPAACCCGRGPHTPLCHLQQQRRPDNSVPTLLHLVAAPSAAPAPPVAVVPEESAEQAVARCIHEMALLLRPATQGGCWLSRPLQRKLVSLVHCPLSEAEGRARAARAARSLGERCALELLLQHHQHQAGGGAGGGQQLSAALWAAVRARGCQFLGPHMQEEVLRLVLLALEDGSPLSRKVLVLFVVQRLAPHFPQASKTSIGHVVQLLYRASCFKVSKREGDSSLMQLKEEFCTYEALRREHDAQIVQIASEAGLRIAPEQWSSLLYGDAAHRSHMQSLVDKLQSPQSFSQSVHELSLALQRTGDPAGLAALRPHFDLLAHWEPDGAAPTWEELSRCVLAARACLQGLVAFLGAFGGRRANGGTPSSPGRGGRADGGSPCHASGGGPRYKTSLCRDVIQRGSCPRGAHCTFAHSQEEMDRKSPPHRDDRFGKSAHQKDFRK
;
A
#
# COMPACT_ATOMS: atom_id res chain seq x y z
N MET A 1 27.34 54.23 25.01
CA MET A 1 28.03 54.65 23.76
C MET A 1 27.03 54.63 22.61
N LYS A 2 27.27 55.37 21.51
CA LYS A 2 26.27 55.59 20.44
C LYS A 2 26.14 54.35 19.53
N GLY A 3 24.90 53.91 19.26
CA GLY A 3 24.61 52.85 18.29
C GLY A 3 24.46 53.36 16.85
N LYS A 4 24.38 52.44 15.88
CA LYS A 4 23.99 52.73 14.49
C LYS A 4 23.01 51.66 13.97
N ARG A 5 21.74 52.06 13.76
CA ARG A 5 20.86 51.37 12.81
C ARG A 5 21.26 51.84 11.40
N PHE A 6 21.44 50.93 10.46
CA PHE A 6 21.51 51.28 9.04
C PHE A 6 20.15 51.03 8.40
N HIS A 7 19.42 52.12 8.10
CA HIS A 7 18.42 52.09 7.03
C HIS A 7 19.16 52.13 5.70
N LEU A 8 18.84 51.22 4.78
CA LEU A 8 19.20 51.38 3.37
C LEU A 8 17.93 51.68 2.59
N ILE A 9 17.80 52.93 2.14
CA ILE A 9 16.70 53.39 1.29
C ILE A 9 17.09 53.04 -0.15
N VAL A 10 16.32 52.16 -0.79
CA VAL A 10 16.45 51.91 -2.24
C VAL A 10 15.77 53.06 -2.97
N ARG A 11 16.56 53.99 -3.51
CA ARG A 11 16.08 54.95 -4.51
C ARG A 11 16.24 54.34 -5.90
N LEU A 12 15.13 54.22 -6.61
CA LEU A 12 15.12 54.07 -8.06
C LEU A 12 15.65 55.36 -8.71
N ASN A 13 16.34 55.23 -9.84
CA ASN A 13 16.55 56.34 -10.78
C ASN A 13 16.73 55.77 -12.19
N ALA A 14 16.24 56.48 -13.20
CA ALA A 14 16.26 56.08 -14.60
C ALA A 14 17.47 56.67 -15.36
N ALA A 15 17.66 56.24 -16.62
CA ALA A 15 18.74 56.67 -17.51
C ALA A 15 18.59 58.13 -18.01
N PRO A 16 19.58 58.67 -18.75
CA PRO A 16 19.45 58.56 -20.21
C PRO A 16 20.74 58.31 -21.04
N LEU A 17 20.49 57.78 -22.24
CA LEU A 17 21.20 57.83 -23.53
C LEU A 17 22.55 58.57 -23.67
N GLY A 18 23.47 57.95 -24.43
CA GLY A 18 24.62 58.59 -25.10
C GLY A 18 25.18 57.71 -26.22
N SER A 19 25.49 58.28 -27.40
CA SER A 19 25.89 57.52 -28.61
C SER A 19 26.75 58.34 -29.59
N VAL A 20 28.02 57.97 -29.77
CA VAL A 20 28.84 57.86 -31.02
C VAL A 20 30.03 56.95 -30.63
N GLY A 21 30.71 56.12 -31.43
CA GLY A 21 31.25 56.23 -32.79
C GLY A 21 32.35 55.14 -32.97
N PRO A 22 32.93 54.92 -34.16
CA PRO A 22 33.49 53.61 -34.52
C PRO A 22 35.02 53.52 -34.67
N TRP A 23 35.55 52.28 -34.64
CA TRP A 23 36.85 51.90 -35.21
C TRP A 23 36.73 50.55 -35.96
N GLN A 24 37.55 50.33 -36.98
CA GLN A 24 37.46 49.21 -37.93
C GLN A 24 38.72 48.32 -37.96
N LEU A 25 38.50 47.04 -38.33
CA LEU A 25 39.40 46.16 -39.09
C LEU A 25 40.85 45.93 -38.62
N SER A 26 41.13 44.66 -38.25
CA SER A 26 42.26 43.91 -38.85
C SER A 26 41.94 42.41 -38.86
N SER A 27 42.75 41.57 -39.52
CA SER A 27 42.31 40.26 -40.01
C SER A 27 43.36 39.12 -40.03
N HIS A 28 42.83 37.89 -40.17
CA HIS A 28 43.47 36.62 -40.54
C HIS A 28 44.21 35.76 -39.47
N PRO A 29 44.36 34.42 -39.71
CA PRO A 29 44.57 33.42 -38.64
C PRO A 29 45.75 32.42 -38.86
N PRO A 30 45.99 31.46 -37.94
CA PRO A 30 46.77 30.24 -38.18
C PRO A 30 45.89 28.97 -38.37
N GLN A 31 46.53 27.81 -38.64
CA GLN A 31 45.91 26.62 -39.25
C GLN A 31 45.78 25.34 -38.38
N ARG A 32 45.11 24.34 -38.98
CA ARG A 32 44.81 22.96 -38.57
C ARG A 32 45.97 22.12 -38.00
N SER A 33 45.60 21.21 -37.09
CA SER A 33 45.80 19.74 -37.24
C SER A 33 44.67 19.03 -36.45
N SER A 34 44.03 17.89 -36.75
CA SER A 34 44.07 16.81 -37.77
C SER A 34 44.41 15.40 -37.22
N ARG A 35 43.41 14.72 -36.61
CA ARG A 35 43.22 13.26 -36.41
C ARG A 35 42.00 13.06 -35.46
N GLN A 36 41.15 12.03 -35.52
CA GLN A 36 40.63 11.17 -36.59
C GLN A 36 39.35 10.45 -36.03
N ARG A 37 38.44 9.90 -36.86
CA ARG A 37 37.21 9.18 -36.41
C ARG A 37 37.37 7.65 -36.48
N PRO A 38 36.52 6.86 -35.77
CA PRO A 38 35.28 6.28 -36.34
C PRO A 38 34.00 6.86 -35.65
N ALA A 39 32.74 6.82 -36.14
CA ALA A 39 31.97 5.91 -37.02
C ALA A 39 31.60 4.56 -36.34
N GLU A 40 30.35 4.07 -36.28
CA GLU A 40 29.00 4.60 -36.60
C GLU A 40 27.95 3.70 -35.85
N GLN A 41 26.63 3.56 -36.08
CA GLN A 41 25.65 3.96 -37.11
C GLN A 41 24.21 3.92 -36.52
N SER A 42 23.20 4.47 -37.21
CA SER A 42 21.76 4.34 -36.84
C SER A 42 20.84 4.21 -38.07
N PRO A 43 19.81 3.34 -38.08
CA PRO A 43 18.70 3.39 -39.05
C PRO A 43 17.67 4.45 -38.59
N LEU A 44 17.33 5.47 -39.39
CA LEU A 44 16.57 5.49 -40.65
C LEU A 44 15.08 5.15 -40.48
N VAL A 45 14.27 6.22 -40.49
CA VAL A 45 12.82 6.22 -40.75
C VAL A 45 12.60 6.46 -42.25
N LEU A 46 11.69 5.73 -42.88
CA LEU A 46 11.24 6.00 -44.26
C LEU A 46 9.83 6.58 -44.27
N SER A 47 9.60 7.53 -45.18
CA SER A 47 8.32 8.24 -45.34
C SER A 47 8.03 8.49 -46.82
N THR A 48 6.83 8.08 -47.25
CA THR A 48 6.19 8.36 -48.55
C THR A 48 4.68 8.38 -48.31
N GLY A 49 3.84 9.19 -48.95
CA GLY A 49 4.03 10.27 -49.93
C GLY A 49 2.74 11.11 -49.99
N ALA A 50 2.76 12.30 -50.58
CA ALA A 50 1.70 13.32 -50.40
C ALA A 50 0.73 13.49 -51.60
N VAL A 51 -0.17 14.49 -51.48
CA VAL A 51 -1.13 15.02 -52.48
C VAL A 51 -2.48 14.25 -52.54
N GLY A 52 -3.66 14.89 -52.58
CA GLY A 52 -3.96 16.34 -52.59
C GLY A 52 -5.45 16.69 -52.38
N ARG A 53 -5.78 18.00 -52.41
CA ARG A 53 -7.11 18.57 -52.07
C ARG A 53 -8.12 18.58 -53.25
N ARG A 54 -9.42 18.38 -52.95
CA ARG A 54 -10.51 19.39 -53.16
C ARG A 54 -11.94 18.87 -52.87
N GLY A 55 -12.81 19.80 -52.43
CA GLY A 55 -14.21 19.89 -52.86
C GLY A 55 -15.31 19.27 -51.98
N CYS A 56 -16.17 20.13 -51.41
CA CYS A 56 -17.57 19.79 -51.11
C CYS A 56 -18.45 20.27 -52.29
N PRO A 57 -19.65 19.69 -52.48
CA PRO A 57 -20.87 20.46 -52.19
C PRO A 57 -21.89 19.66 -51.35
N ALA A 58 -23.07 20.26 -51.09
CA ALA A 58 -24.07 19.74 -50.15
C ALA A 58 -25.39 19.31 -50.82
N GLY A 59 -26.20 18.50 -50.14
CA GLY A 59 -27.61 18.28 -50.44
C GLY A 59 -28.18 16.92 -50.00
N GLY A 60 -29.47 16.90 -49.63
CA GLY A 60 -30.28 15.67 -49.50
C GLY A 60 -30.46 15.14 -48.07
N ALA A 61 -31.71 15.18 -47.56
CA ALA A 61 -32.08 14.68 -46.23
C ALA A 61 -32.64 13.24 -46.26
N ALA A 62 -32.42 12.49 -45.18
CA ALA A 62 -33.27 11.38 -44.75
C ALA A 62 -33.09 11.12 -43.25
N SER A 63 -34.17 10.90 -42.50
CA SER A 63 -34.14 10.71 -41.04
C SER A 63 -34.65 9.33 -40.62
N MET A 64 -33.80 8.51 -39.99
CA MET A 64 -34.19 7.42 -39.08
C MET A 64 -33.05 7.13 -38.08
N PRO A 65 -33.34 6.65 -36.85
CA PRO A 65 -32.34 6.54 -35.80
C PRO A 65 -31.55 5.22 -35.85
N VAL A 66 -30.22 5.30 -35.97
CA VAL A 66 -29.32 4.17 -35.71
C VAL A 66 -28.81 4.27 -34.28
N GLN A 67 -29.09 3.27 -33.45
CA GLN A 67 -28.54 3.18 -32.09
C GLN A 67 -27.06 2.77 -32.14
N ALA A 68 -26.20 3.50 -31.44
CA ALA A 68 -24.79 3.15 -31.30
C ALA A 68 -24.61 1.97 -30.32
N PRO A 69 -23.72 0.99 -30.61
CA PRO A 69 -23.44 -0.09 -29.67
C PRO A 69 -22.65 0.41 -28.44
N PRO A 70 -22.90 -0.12 -27.23
CA PRO A 70 -22.14 0.23 -26.04
C PRO A 70 -20.71 -0.35 -26.06
N PRO A 71 -19.76 0.22 -25.29
CA PRO A 71 -18.39 -0.28 -25.19
C PRO A 71 -18.32 -1.67 -24.53
N PRO A 72 -17.25 -2.45 -24.78
CA PRO A 72 -17.14 -3.84 -24.32
C PRO A 72 -17.10 -3.95 -22.79
N SER A 73 -18.14 -4.55 -22.21
CA SER A 73 -18.23 -4.83 -20.78
C SER A 73 -17.50 -6.13 -20.41
N TRP A 74 -16.39 -5.96 -19.67
CA TRP A 74 -15.90 -6.81 -18.57
C TRP A 74 -16.48 -8.25 -18.53
N GLY A 75 -15.66 -9.23 -18.95
CA GLY A 75 -16.06 -10.64 -19.04
C GLY A 75 -16.56 -11.23 -17.72
N ALA A 76 -17.68 -11.94 -17.79
CA ALA A 76 -18.30 -12.64 -16.65
C ALA A 76 -17.50 -13.89 -16.22
N PRO A 77 -17.57 -14.30 -14.95
CA PRO A 77 -16.82 -15.45 -14.45
C PRO A 77 -17.44 -16.80 -14.85
N PRO A 78 -16.65 -17.79 -15.31
CA PRO A 78 -17.14 -19.14 -15.55
C PRO A 78 -17.26 -19.92 -14.23
N ALA A 79 -18.46 -19.93 -13.64
CA ALA A 79 -18.85 -20.81 -12.54
C ALA A 79 -20.26 -21.37 -12.79
N ALA A 80 -20.46 -21.95 -13.97
CA ALA A 80 -21.77 -22.42 -14.44
C ALA A 80 -22.20 -23.72 -13.74
N CYS A 81 -22.90 -23.59 -12.61
CA CYS A 81 -23.57 -24.72 -11.97
C CYS A 81 -24.78 -25.16 -12.82
N CYS A 82 -24.79 -26.42 -13.29
CA CYS A 82 -25.81 -26.92 -14.21
C CYS A 82 -27.17 -27.18 -13.53
N CYS A 83 -28.01 -26.15 -13.46
CA CYS A 83 -29.35 -26.22 -12.89
C CYS A 83 -30.45 -26.04 -13.96
N GLY A 84 -31.32 -27.04 -14.13
CA GLY A 84 -32.54 -26.96 -14.93
C GLY A 84 -32.46 -27.59 -16.32
N ARG A 85 -33.49 -28.39 -16.68
CA ARG A 85 -33.74 -28.86 -18.05
C ARG A 85 -34.92 -28.09 -18.63
N GLY A 86 -34.81 -27.67 -19.90
CA GLY A 86 -35.90 -27.16 -20.72
C GLY A 86 -35.52 -27.27 -22.20
N PRO A 87 -36.43 -27.65 -23.11
CA PRO A 87 -36.12 -27.76 -24.53
C PRO A 87 -36.12 -26.40 -25.26
N HIS A 88 -35.63 -26.40 -26.50
CA HIS A 88 -35.62 -25.29 -27.47
C HIS A 88 -34.59 -24.15 -27.26
N THR A 89 -33.33 -24.43 -27.58
CA THR A 89 -32.42 -23.49 -28.31
C THR A 89 -31.25 -24.31 -28.92
N PRO A 90 -30.54 -23.81 -29.95
CA PRO A 90 -29.75 -24.68 -30.84
C PRO A 90 -28.39 -25.12 -30.30
N LEU A 91 -27.86 -26.19 -30.92
CA LEU A 91 -26.59 -26.84 -30.61
C LEU A 91 -25.39 -25.89 -30.60
N CYS A 92 -24.89 -25.57 -29.41
CA CYS A 92 -23.47 -25.26 -29.25
C CYS A 92 -22.68 -26.57 -29.34
N HIS A 93 -21.71 -26.67 -30.25
CA HIS A 93 -20.88 -27.86 -30.47
C HIS A 93 -19.81 -28.06 -29.37
N LEU A 94 -20.24 -28.10 -28.11
CA LEU A 94 -19.44 -28.49 -26.96
C LEU A 94 -19.25 -30.02 -26.96
N GLN A 95 -18.33 -30.50 -27.80
CA GLN A 95 -18.02 -31.93 -27.90
C GLN A 95 -17.56 -32.45 -26.54
N GLN A 96 -18.32 -33.41 -25.99
CA GLN A 96 -18.31 -33.75 -24.57
C GLN A 96 -17.11 -34.62 -24.15
N GLN A 97 -15.90 -34.07 -24.24
CA GLN A 97 -14.73 -34.62 -23.56
C GLN A 97 -14.81 -34.29 -22.07
N ARG A 98 -15.12 -35.29 -21.24
CA ARG A 98 -14.87 -35.21 -19.79
C ARG A 98 -13.36 -35.09 -19.55
N ARG A 99 -12.87 -33.87 -19.33
CA ARG A 99 -11.52 -33.62 -18.81
C ARG A 99 -11.61 -33.28 -17.32
N PRO A 100 -10.63 -33.68 -16.49
CA PRO A 100 -10.62 -33.33 -15.07
C PRO A 100 -10.39 -31.83 -14.89
N ASP A 101 -11.44 -31.09 -14.56
CA ASP A 101 -11.32 -29.70 -14.13
C ASP A 101 -10.99 -29.66 -12.64
N ASN A 102 -9.73 -29.37 -12.31
CA ASN A 102 -9.21 -29.39 -10.94
C ASN A 102 -9.87 -28.38 -9.98
N SER A 103 -10.62 -27.41 -10.52
CA SER A 103 -11.46 -26.52 -9.71
C SER A 103 -12.60 -27.27 -9.02
N VAL A 104 -13.24 -28.21 -9.73
CA VAL A 104 -14.47 -28.89 -9.29
C VAL A 104 -14.27 -29.77 -8.04
N PRO A 105 -13.33 -30.73 -7.97
CA PRO A 105 -13.15 -31.54 -6.76
C PRO A 105 -12.63 -30.71 -5.58
N THR A 106 -11.83 -29.68 -5.84
CA THR A 106 -11.29 -28.79 -4.81
C THR A 106 -12.39 -27.93 -4.18
N LEU A 107 -13.28 -27.34 -4.98
CA LEU A 107 -14.41 -26.57 -4.48
C LEU A 107 -15.48 -27.48 -3.83
N LEU A 108 -15.74 -28.67 -4.37
CA LEU A 108 -16.64 -29.66 -3.73
C LEU A 108 -16.16 -30.04 -2.32
N HIS A 109 -14.86 -30.26 -2.13
CA HIS A 109 -14.29 -30.53 -0.80
C HIS A 109 -14.41 -29.34 0.17
N LEU A 110 -14.53 -28.09 -0.30
CA LEU A 110 -14.81 -26.95 0.60
C LEU A 110 -16.26 -26.94 1.10
N VAL A 111 -17.18 -27.59 0.39
CA VAL A 111 -18.61 -27.71 0.76
C VAL A 111 -18.88 -28.99 1.56
N ALA A 112 -18.13 -30.07 1.32
CA ALA A 112 -18.30 -31.35 2.00
C ALA A 112 -17.75 -31.35 3.44
N ALA A 113 -18.57 -31.84 4.39
CA ALA A 113 -18.13 -32.19 5.74
C ALA A 113 -17.16 -33.40 5.72
N PRO A 114 -16.26 -33.54 6.71
CA PRO A 114 -15.29 -34.63 6.72
C PRO A 114 -15.97 -35.99 6.97
N SER A 115 -16.07 -36.82 5.93
CA SER A 115 -16.42 -38.23 6.07
C SER A 115 -15.20 -39.02 6.56
N ALA A 116 -15.32 -39.69 7.70
CA ALA A 116 -14.27 -40.50 8.29
C ALA A 116 -14.22 -41.90 7.63
N ALA A 117 -13.79 -41.96 6.37
CA ALA A 117 -13.49 -43.22 5.70
C ALA A 117 -12.14 -43.78 6.18
N PRO A 118 -12.01 -45.09 6.44
CA PRO A 118 -10.73 -45.71 6.79
C PRO A 118 -9.76 -45.68 5.60
N ALA A 119 -8.47 -45.53 5.88
CA ALA A 119 -7.44 -45.49 4.84
C ALA A 119 -7.33 -46.86 4.12
N PRO A 120 -7.22 -46.89 2.78
CA PRO A 120 -6.90 -48.11 2.04
C PRO A 120 -5.46 -48.59 2.36
N PRO A 121 -5.15 -49.88 2.17
CA PRO A 121 -3.81 -50.40 2.40
C PRO A 121 -2.78 -49.75 1.46
N VAL A 122 -1.53 -49.68 1.93
CA VAL A 122 -0.43 -49.01 1.22
C VAL A 122 -0.01 -49.82 -0.01
N ALA A 123 -0.65 -49.54 -1.14
CA ALA A 123 -0.12 -49.88 -2.45
C ALA A 123 1.16 -49.07 -2.71
N VAL A 124 2.08 -49.62 -3.51
CA VAL A 124 3.27 -48.89 -3.98
C VAL A 124 2.79 -47.68 -4.78
N VAL A 125 3.05 -46.49 -4.25
CA VAL A 125 2.62 -45.23 -4.88
C VAL A 125 3.41 -45.07 -6.18
N PRO A 126 2.76 -44.93 -7.35
CA PRO A 126 3.46 -44.59 -8.59
C PRO A 126 4.21 -43.26 -8.43
N GLU A 127 5.31 -43.09 -9.16
CA GLU A 127 6.06 -41.83 -9.15
C GLU A 127 5.12 -40.67 -9.53
N GLU A 128 4.92 -39.74 -8.58
CA GLU A 128 3.86 -38.74 -8.69
C GLU A 128 4.19 -37.72 -9.77
N SER A 129 3.28 -37.55 -10.73
CA SER A 129 3.53 -36.60 -11.82
C SER A 129 3.53 -35.17 -11.30
N ALA A 130 4.33 -34.30 -11.93
CA ALA A 130 4.38 -32.89 -11.54
C ALA A 130 3.01 -32.18 -11.64
N GLU A 131 2.10 -32.65 -12.51
CA GLU A 131 0.70 -32.23 -12.56
C GLU A 131 -0.10 -32.64 -11.32
N GLN A 132 0.02 -33.90 -10.88
CA GLN A 132 -0.61 -34.41 -9.66
C GLN A 132 -0.10 -33.67 -8.42
N ALA A 133 1.21 -33.45 -8.33
CA ALA A 133 1.84 -32.71 -7.24
C ALA A 133 1.34 -31.25 -7.17
N VAL A 134 1.20 -30.56 -8.30
CA VAL A 134 0.60 -29.21 -8.36
C VAL A 134 -0.85 -29.24 -7.90
N ALA A 135 -1.67 -30.17 -8.41
CA ALA A 135 -3.09 -30.27 -8.09
C ALA A 135 -3.32 -30.53 -6.58
N ARG A 136 -2.58 -31.49 -5.99
CA ARG A 136 -2.61 -31.76 -4.55
C ARG A 136 -2.15 -30.55 -3.73
N CYS A 137 -1.06 -29.89 -4.15
CA CYS A 137 -0.52 -28.74 -3.45
C CYS A 137 -1.49 -27.54 -3.44
N ILE A 138 -2.22 -27.28 -4.54
CA ILE A 138 -3.29 -26.27 -4.56
C ILE A 138 -4.48 -26.70 -3.69
N HIS A 139 -4.86 -27.98 -3.71
CA HIS A 139 -5.93 -28.50 -2.87
C HIS A 139 -5.63 -28.33 -1.36
N GLU A 140 -4.43 -28.72 -0.92
CA GLU A 140 -3.98 -28.53 0.47
C GLU A 140 -4.02 -27.06 0.90
N MET A 141 -3.55 -26.14 0.06
CA MET A 141 -3.64 -24.71 0.34
C MET A 141 -5.10 -24.24 0.40
N ALA A 142 -5.97 -24.73 -0.48
CA ALA A 142 -7.40 -24.37 -0.50
C ALA A 142 -8.11 -24.72 0.82
N LEU A 143 -7.70 -25.78 1.52
CA LEU A 143 -8.25 -26.14 2.83
C LEU A 143 -8.10 -25.03 3.88
N LEU A 144 -7.11 -24.14 3.74
CA LEU A 144 -6.92 -22.97 4.61
C LEU A 144 -8.00 -21.89 4.44
N LEU A 145 -8.81 -21.96 3.37
CA LEU A 145 -9.99 -21.11 3.17
C LEU A 145 -11.21 -21.58 4.00
N ARG A 146 -11.23 -22.82 4.50
CA ARG A 146 -12.31 -23.30 5.37
C ARG A 146 -12.36 -22.42 6.64
N PRO A 147 -13.55 -22.03 7.14
CA PRO A 147 -13.67 -21.39 8.44
C PRO A 147 -13.13 -22.33 9.53
N ALA A 148 -12.26 -21.83 10.40
CA ALA A 148 -11.91 -22.58 11.61
C ALA A 148 -13.14 -22.73 12.51
N THR A 149 -13.21 -23.85 13.22
CA THR A 149 -14.32 -24.22 14.12
C THR A 149 -14.58 -23.23 15.26
N GLN A 150 -13.69 -22.26 15.48
CA GLN A 150 -13.81 -21.17 16.45
C GLN A 150 -13.94 -19.77 15.79
N GLY A 151 -14.51 -19.70 14.58
CA GLY A 151 -15.11 -18.45 14.07
C GLY A 151 -14.21 -17.52 13.24
N GLY A 152 -13.21 -18.04 12.53
CA GLY A 152 -12.40 -17.23 11.60
C GLY A 152 -11.56 -18.05 10.63
N CYS A 153 -11.11 -17.44 9.53
CA CYS A 153 -10.03 -17.98 8.70
C CYS A 153 -8.70 -17.35 9.15
N TRP A 154 -7.65 -18.16 9.28
CA TRP A 154 -6.32 -17.71 9.74
C TRP A 154 -5.63 -16.73 8.78
N LEU A 155 -6.04 -16.71 7.51
CA LEU A 155 -5.47 -15.88 6.46
C LEU A 155 -6.16 -14.51 6.39
N SER A 156 -5.44 -13.45 6.07
CA SER A 156 -6.03 -12.12 5.84
C SER A 156 -6.94 -12.10 4.60
N ARG A 157 -7.92 -11.18 4.52
CA ARG A 157 -8.78 -11.03 3.33
C ARG A 157 -7.98 -10.79 2.02
N PRO A 158 -6.89 -9.99 1.98
CA PRO A 158 -6.00 -9.94 0.83
C PRO A 158 -5.37 -11.29 0.43
N LEU A 159 -4.94 -12.09 1.41
CA LEU A 159 -4.30 -13.38 1.18
C LEU A 159 -5.31 -14.45 0.72
N GLN A 160 -6.50 -14.50 1.34
CA GLN A 160 -7.65 -15.31 0.90
C GLN A 160 -7.98 -15.07 -0.58
N ARG A 161 -8.09 -13.81 -1.02
CA ARG A 161 -8.40 -13.46 -2.42
C ARG A 161 -7.34 -13.96 -3.41
N LYS A 162 -6.06 -13.84 -3.06
CA LYS A 162 -4.95 -14.37 -3.89
C LYS A 162 -4.96 -15.90 -3.96
N LEU A 163 -5.33 -16.57 -2.86
CA LEU A 163 -5.46 -18.02 -2.81
C LEU A 163 -6.65 -18.53 -3.64
N VAL A 164 -7.83 -17.90 -3.54
CA VAL A 164 -8.97 -18.18 -4.42
C VAL A 164 -8.58 -17.99 -5.90
N SER A 165 -7.81 -16.95 -6.22
CA SER A 165 -7.31 -16.72 -7.59
C SER A 165 -6.40 -17.83 -8.11
N LEU A 166 -5.66 -18.54 -7.25
CA LEU A 166 -4.86 -19.71 -7.63
C LEU A 166 -5.76 -20.96 -7.79
N VAL A 167 -6.71 -21.17 -6.88
CA VAL A 167 -7.65 -22.32 -6.92
C VAL A 167 -8.53 -22.31 -8.17
N HIS A 168 -8.84 -21.13 -8.73
CA HIS A 168 -9.65 -20.98 -9.95
C HIS A 168 -8.82 -20.99 -11.25
N CYS A 169 -7.55 -21.41 -11.24
CA CYS A 169 -6.73 -21.51 -12.46
C CYS A 169 -6.93 -22.86 -13.18
N PRO A 170 -7.40 -22.89 -14.45
CA PRO A 170 -7.64 -24.12 -15.20
C PRO A 170 -6.32 -24.73 -15.71
N LEU A 171 -5.65 -25.54 -14.89
CA LEU A 171 -4.28 -26.02 -15.12
C LEU A 171 -4.08 -26.85 -16.42
N SER A 172 -5.16 -27.41 -16.96
CA SER A 172 -5.15 -28.08 -18.27
C SER A 172 -4.77 -27.12 -19.41
N GLU A 173 -5.10 -25.83 -19.29
CA GLU A 173 -4.75 -24.78 -20.24
C GLU A 173 -3.34 -24.22 -20.00
N ALA A 174 -2.62 -23.95 -21.09
CA ALA A 174 -1.34 -23.24 -21.05
C ALA A 174 -1.45 -21.88 -20.31
N GLU A 175 -2.45 -21.07 -20.67
CA GLU A 175 -2.72 -19.79 -20.01
C GLU A 175 -3.27 -19.96 -18.58
N GLY A 176 -3.89 -21.11 -18.26
CA GLY A 176 -4.25 -21.46 -16.88
C GLY A 176 -3.02 -21.72 -16.01
N ARG A 177 -2.00 -22.42 -16.52
CA ARG A 177 -0.71 -22.61 -15.84
C ARG A 177 0.08 -21.31 -15.70
N ALA A 178 0.08 -20.45 -16.72
CA ALA A 178 0.70 -19.13 -16.64
C ALA A 178 0.02 -18.23 -15.58
N ARG A 179 -1.33 -18.25 -15.50
CA ARG A 179 -2.09 -17.60 -14.41
C ARG A 179 -1.75 -18.19 -13.04
N ALA A 180 -1.64 -19.52 -12.92
CA ALA A 180 -1.32 -20.19 -11.65
C ALA A 180 0.06 -19.79 -11.11
N ALA A 181 1.09 -19.75 -11.97
CA ALA A 181 2.42 -19.31 -11.56
C ALA A 181 2.46 -17.83 -11.16
N ARG A 182 1.77 -16.94 -11.90
CA ARG A 182 1.59 -15.53 -11.50
C ARG A 182 0.86 -15.39 -10.15
N ALA A 183 -0.15 -16.21 -9.90
CA ALA A 183 -0.85 -16.24 -8.60
C ALA A 183 0.03 -16.77 -7.46
N ALA A 184 0.87 -17.79 -7.71
CA ALA A 184 1.84 -18.32 -6.75
C ALA A 184 2.91 -17.28 -6.35
N ARG A 185 3.50 -16.56 -7.32
CA ARG A 185 4.39 -15.40 -7.06
C ARG A 185 3.70 -14.36 -6.19
N SER A 186 2.47 -13.99 -6.55
CA SER A 186 1.68 -12.98 -5.84
C SER A 186 1.23 -13.40 -4.44
N LEU A 187 1.09 -14.70 -4.17
CA LEU A 187 0.90 -15.29 -2.84
C LEU A 187 2.17 -15.19 -1.99
N GLY A 188 3.33 -15.57 -2.54
CA GLY A 188 4.63 -15.47 -1.86
C GLY A 188 4.94 -14.05 -1.43
N GLU A 189 4.80 -13.08 -2.34
CA GLU A 189 4.96 -11.65 -2.06
C GLU A 189 4.05 -11.19 -0.91
N ARG A 190 2.79 -11.64 -0.90
CA ARG A 190 1.84 -11.29 0.16
C ARG A 190 2.20 -11.95 1.49
N CYS A 191 2.76 -13.15 1.49
CA CYS A 191 3.24 -13.81 2.70
C CYS A 191 4.44 -13.08 3.31
N ALA A 192 5.43 -12.69 2.49
CA ALA A 192 6.57 -11.91 2.93
C ALA A 192 6.14 -10.56 3.54
N LEU A 193 5.20 -9.86 2.90
CA LEU A 193 4.64 -8.60 3.41
C LEU A 193 3.89 -8.77 4.74
N GLU A 194 3.15 -9.87 4.93
CA GLU A 194 2.46 -10.12 6.20
C GLU A 194 3.42 -10.51 7.33
N LEU A 195 4.45 -11.31 7.07
CA LEU A 195 5.53 -11.58 8.04
C LEU A 195 6.22 -10.27 8.48
N LEU A 196 6.58 -9.41 7.53
CA LEU A 196 7.20 -8.11 7.80
C LEU A 196 6.29 -7.20 8.66
N LEU A 197 5.00 -7.14 8.35
CA LEU A 197 4.02 -6.35 9.10
C LEU A 197 3.82 -6.87 10.54
N GLN A 198 3.72 -8.20 10.74
CA GLN A 198 3.63 -8.79 12.07
C GLN A 198 4.92 -8.56 12.88
N HIS A 199 6.08 -8.66 12.22
CA HIS A 199 7.37 -8.42 12.84
C HIS A 199 7.51 -6.99 13.38
N HIS A 200 7.11 -5.99 12.59
CA HIS A 200 7.08 -4.59 13.05
C HIS A 200 6.10 -4.38 14.22
N GLN A 201 4.94 -5.05 14.23
CA GLN A 201 4.01 -4.99 15.36
C GLN A 201 4.54 -5.68 16.62
N HIS A 202 5.37 -6.73 16.49
CA HIS A 202 5.97 -7.43 17.62
C HIS A 202 7.17 -6.67 18.21
N GLN A 203 8.02 -6.03 17.40
CA GLN A 203 9.05 -5.10 17.90
C GLN A 203 8.44 -3.87 18.61
N ALA A 204 7.22 -3.47 18.24
CA ALA A 204 6.53 -2.32 18.84
C ALA A 204 5.79 -2.61 20.16
N GLY A 205 6.14 -3.70 20.86
CA GLY A 205 5.71 -3.93 22.25
C GLY A 205 4.21 -4.25 22.44
N GLY A 206 3.50 -4.69 21.39
CA GLY A 206 2.17 -5.31 21.46
C GLY A 206 0.97 -4.41 21.80
N GLY A 207 1.18 -3.30 22.50
CA GLY A 207 0.15 -2.37 22.98
C GLY A 207 -0.21 -1.23 22.00
N ALA A 208 -1.03 -0.28 22.47
CA ALA A 208 -1.58 0.81 21.65
C ALA A 208 -0.54 1.77 21.05
N GLY A 209 0.72 1.75 21.54
CA GLY A 209 1.80 2.60 21.05
C GLY A 209 2.32 2.27 19.65
N GLY A 210 1.96 1.12 19.04
CA GLY A 210 2.53 0.70 17.76
C GLY A 210 2.34 1.68 16.59
N GLY A 211 1.19 2.38 16.54
CA GLY A 211 0.96 3.45 15.55
C GLY A 211 1.80 4.71 15.81
N GLN A 212 2.07 5.03 17.08
CA GLN A 212 2.92 6.14 17.51
C GLN A 212 4.39 5.90 17.12
N GLN A 213 4.86 4.66 17.26
CA GLN A 213 6.23 4.27 16.90
C GLN A 213 6.44 4.25 15.39
N LEU A 214 5.45 3.80 14.62
CA LEU A 214 5.49 3.81 13.15
C LEU A 214 5.58 5.23 12.58
N SER A 215 4.80 6.18 13.10
CA SER A 215 4.87 7.58 12.67
C SER A 215 6.16 8.28 13.14
N ALA A 216 6.64 7.98 14.35
CA ALA A 216 7.94 8.47 14.82
C ALA A 216 9.10 7.98 13.93
N ALA A 217 9.08 6.71 13.51
CA ALA A 217 10.06 6.13 12.59
C ALA A 217 10.01 6.78 11.20
N LEU A 218 8.80 7.00 10.64
CA LEU A 218 8.62 7.72 9.37
C LEU A 218 9.25 9.11 9.43
N TRP A 219 8.90 9.91 10.45
CA TRP A 219 9.41 11.27 10.54
C TRP A 219 10.90 11.32 10.87
N ALA A 220 11.47 10.29 11.51
CA ALA A 220 12.92 10.13 11.63
C ALA A 220 13.58 9.85 10.26
N ALA A 221 13.04 8.94 9.46
CA ALA A 221 13.54 8.61 8.12
C ALA A 221 13.47 9.80 7.13
N VAL A 222 12.44 10.64 7.25
CA VAL A 222 12.31 11.91 6.51
C VAL A 222 13.37 12.93 6.96
N ARG A 223 13.52 13.16 8.27
CA ARG A 223 14.55 14.09 8.80
C ARG A 223 15.98 13.65 8.46
N ALA A 224 16.27 12.35 8.50
CA ALA A 224 17.58 11.79 8.15
C ALA A 224 18.02 12.08 6.69
N ARG A 225 17.08 12.43 5.80
CA ARG A 225 17.34 12.82 4.40
C ARG A 225 17.41 14.34 4.19
N GLY A 226 17.43 15.12 5.28
CA GLY A 226 17.39 16.60 5.24
C GLY A 226 16.01 17.16 4.88
N CYS A 227 14.96 16.35 4.96
CA CYS A 227 13.59 16.69 4.59
C CYS A 227 12.70 16.91 5.82
N GLN A 228 11.56 17.58 5.63
CA GLN A 228 10.60 17.81 6.70
C GLN A 228 9.17 17.87 6.17
N PHE A 229 8.24 17.35 6.97
CA PHE A 229 6.80 17.54 6.83
C PHE A 229 6.33 18.34 8.05
N LEU A 230 5.50 19.36 7.84
CA LEU A 230 5.13 20.36 8.85
C LEU A 230 3.73 20.15 9.46
N GLY A 231 3.07 19.03 9.12
CA GLY A 231 1.66 18.79 9.41
C GLY A 231 0.76 19.29 8.26
N PRO A 232 -0.44 18.71 8.06
CA PRO A 232 -1.25 18.89 6.84
C PRO A 232 -1.43 20.35 6.39
N HIS A 233 -2.04 21.18 7.24
CA HIS A 233 -2.36 22.58 6.93
C HIS A 233 -1.12 23.43 6.61
N MET A 234 -0.04 23.28 7.40
CA MET A 234 1.17 24.07 7.21
C MET A 234 1.99 23.62 5.99
N GLN A 235 1.96 22.31 5.66
CA GLN A 235 2.63 21.80 4.47
C GLN A 235 1.89 22.25 3.19
N GLU A 236 0.56 22.20 3.20
CA GLU A 236 -0.29 22.64 2.10
C GLU A 236 -0.04 24.12 1.74
N GLU A 237 -0.05 25.01 2.73
CA GLU A 237 0.25 26.44 2.51
C GLU A 237 1.69 26.68 2.04
N VAL A 238 2.66 25.88 2.48
CA VAL A 238 4.04 25.95 1.95
C VAL A 238 4.09 25.56 0.47
N LEU A 239 3.38 24.51 0.05
CA LEU A 239 3.34 24.10 -1.35
C LEU A 239 2.64 25.15 -2.24
N ARG A 240 1.54 25.75 -1.77
CA ARG A 240 0.88 26.89 -2.45
C ARG A 240 1.83 28.10 -2.59
N LEU A 241 2.58 28.43 -1.54
CA LEU A 241 3.55 29.53 -1.58
C LEU A 241 4.79 29.22 -2.44
N VAL A 242 5.14 27.95 -2.67
CA VAL A 242 6.20 27.56 -3.63
C VAL A 242 5.71 27.68 -5.07
N LEU A 243 4.45 27.32 -5.35
CA LEU A 243 3.83 27.50 -6.67
C LEU A 243 3.72 28.99 -7.03
N LEU A 244 3.16 29.80 -6.14
CA LEU A 244 3.03 31.27 -6.28
C LEU A 244 4.38 32.02 -6.40
N ALA A 245 5.51 31.33 -6.30
CA ALA A 245 6.85 31.86 -6.48
C ALA A 245 7.55 31.38 -7.78
N LEU A 246 6.99 30.39 -8.49
CA LEU A 246 7.67 29.65 -9.57
C LEU A 246 6.74 29.20 -10.72
N GLU A 247 5.41 29.35 -10.61
CA GLU A 247 4.42 28.92 -11.61
C GLU A 247 4.51 29.69 -12.94
N ASP A 248 5.07 30.90 -12.90
CA ASP A 248 5.46 31.73 -14.04
C ASP A 248 6.76 31.27 -14.72
N GLY A 249 7.43 30.24 -14.17
CA GLY A 249 8.74 29.77 -14.61
C GLY A 249 9.93 30.59 -14.09
N SER A 250 9.73 31.54 -13.17
CA SER A 250 10.81 32.41 -12.66
C SER A 250 11.95 31.61 -11.98
N PRO A 251 13.22 31.76 -12.40
CA PRO A 251 14.34 31.03 -11.83
C PRO A 251 14.82 31.64 -10.51
N LEU A 252 14.38 31.09 -9.37
CA LEU A 252 14.78 31.58 -8.04
C LEU A 252 15.94 30.77 -7.44
N SER A 253 16.85 31.44 -6.73
CA SER A 253 17.79 30.72 -5.86
C SER A 253 17.09 30.19 -4.61
N ARG A 254 17.57 29.06 -4.08
CA ARG A 254 17.01 28.44 -2.86
C ARG A 254 16.88 29.41 -1.69
N LYS A 255 17.83 30.34 -1.53
CA LYS A 255 17.81 31.38 -0.50
C LYS A 255 16.65 32.36 -0.67
N VAL A 256 16.36 32.77 -1.91
CA VAL A 256 15.25 33.70 -2.22
C VAL A 256 13.91 33.01 -2.04
N LEU A 257 13.73 31.81 -2.58
CA LEU A 257 12.50 31.01 -2.44
C LEU A 257 12.15 30.75 -0.96
N VAL A 258 13.12 30.33 -0.14
CA VAL A 258 12.91 30.10 1.30
C VAL A 258 12.55 31.38 2.03
N LEU A 259 13.13 32.53 1.67
CA LEU A 259 12.78 33.82 2.29
C LEU A 259 11.36 34.27 1.93
N PHE A 260 10.96 34.15 0.66
CA PHE A 260 9.61 34.46 0.17
C PHE A 260 8.54 33.66 0.93
N VAL A 261 8.72 32.35 1.02
CA VAL A 261 7.77 31.46 1.71
C VAL A 261 7.72 31.78 3.21
N VAL A 262 8.86 31.93 3.90
CA VAL A 262 8.89 32.27 5.32
C VAL A 262 8.20 33.61 5.60
N GLN A 263 8.42 34.63 4.78
CA GLN A 263 7.83 35.97 4.97
C GLN A 263 6.30 35.96 4.85
N ARG A 264 5.73 35.12 3.97
CA ARG A 264 4.27 35.01 3.78
C ARG A 264 3.61 34.03 4.75
N LEU A 265 4.33 33.00 5.22
CA LEU A 265 3.80 31.97 6.12
C LEU A 265 3.86 32.36 7.61
N ALA A 266 4.91 33.05 8.04
CA ALA A 266 5.16 33.36 9.46
C ALA A 266 4.03 34.14 10.19
N PRO A 267 3.25 35.03 9.55
CA PRO A 267 2.10 35.68 10.20
C PRO A 267 1.00 34.71 10.64
N HIS A 268 0.85 33.57 9.95
CA HIS A 268 -0.16 32.54 10.25
C HIS A 268 0.41 31.38 11.05
N PHE A 269 1.70 31.08 10.87
CA PHE A 269 2.42 30.00 11.55
C PHE A 269 3.73 30.53 12.14
N PRO A 270 3.74 31.08 13.37
CA PRO A 270 4.93 31.70 13.97
C PRO A 270 6.14 30.76 14.13
N GLN A 271 5.93 29.44 14.11
CA GLN A 271 6.97 28.40 14.08
C GLN A 271 7.67 28.24 12.71
N ALA A 272 7.27 29.00 11.68
CA ALA A 272 7.90 28.98 10.36
C ALA A 272 9.34 29.50 10.42
N SER A 273 10.31 28.67 10.02
CA SER A 273 11.73 29.01 10.05
C SER A 273 12.39 28.78 8.69
N LYS A 274 13.46 29.53 8.41
CA LYS A 274 14.28 29.34 7.18
C LYS A 274 14.80 27.91 7.06
N THR A 275 15.11 27.27 8.19
CA THR A 275 15.56 25.88 8.26
C THR A 275 14.44 24.90 7.90
N SER A 276 13.28 25.00 8.56
CA SER A 276 12.16 24.07 8.33
C SER A 276 11.56 24.20 6.93
N ILE A 277 11.42 25.42 6.40
CA ILE A 277 11.05 25.65 4.99
C ILE A 277 12.15 25.17 4.04
N GLY A 278 13.43 25.37 4.38
CA GLY A 278 14.56 24.83 3.64
C GLY A 278 14.55 23.31 3.50
N HIS A 279 14.01 22.58 4.50
CA HIS A 279 13.80 21.14 4.47
C HIS A 279 12.58 20.71 3.64
N VAL A 280 11.51 21.51 3.55
CA VAL A 280 10.39 21.24 2.61
C VAL A 280 10.87 21.42 1.16
N VAL A 281 11.63 22.49 0.89
CA VAL A 281 12.28 22.67 -0.42
C VAL A 281 13.29 21.55 -0.72
N GLN A 282 13.92 20.94 0.31
CA GLN A 282 14.77 19.75 0.13
C GLN A 282 13.98 18.53 -0.32
N LEU A 283 12.74 18.35 0.18
CA LEU A 283 11.86 17.25 -0.18
C LEU A 283 11.43 17.36 -1.65
N LEU A 284 11.00 18.55 -2.09
CA LEU A 284 10.69 18.81 -3.51
C LEU A 284 11.93 18.68 -4.43
N TYR A 285 13.12 18.99 -3.92
CA TYR A 285 14.37 18.75 -4.65
C TYR A 285 14.68 17.26 -4.82
N ARG A 286 14.48 16.42 -3.78
CA ARG A 286 14.62 14.97 -3.91
C ARG A 286 13.57 14.39 -4.87
N ALA A 287 12.33 14.86 -4.76
CA ALA A 287 11.22 14.54 -5.66
C ALA A 287 11.43 15.00 -7.12
N SER A 288 12.58 15.61 -7.44
CA SER A 288 12.94 16.04 -8.79
C SER A 288 11.94 17.01 -9.43
N CYS A 289 11.24 17.80 -8.61
CA CYS A 289 10.26 18.80 -9.04
C CYS A 289 10.90 20.02 -9.73
N PHE A 290 12.22 20.19 -9.61
CA PHE A 290 12.93 21.37 -10.10
C PHE A 290 13.86 21.06 -11.28
N LYS A 291 13.88 21.98 -12.25
CA LYS A 291 14.98 22.18 -13.20
C LYS A 291 16.02 23.07 -12.53
N VAL A 292 17.28 22.63 -12.48
CA VAL A 292 18.33 23.31 -11.70
C VAL A 292 19.44 23.81 -12.62
N SER A 293 19.62 25.12 -12.72
CA SER A 293 20.71 25.73 -13.47
C SER A 293 21.85 26.14 -12.54
N LYS A 294 23.03 25.56 -12.78
CA LYS A 294 24.28 25.99 -12.13
C LYS A 294 24.76 27.30 -12.77
N ARG A 295 25.40 28.15 -11.99
CA ARG A 295 26.04 29.40 -12.44
C ARG A 295 27.44 29.47 -11.85
N GLU A 296 28.42 29.96 -12.60
CA GLU A 296 29.81 30.03 -12.12
C GLU A 296 29.96 31.12 -11.06
N GLY A 297 30.65 30.80 -9.96
CA GLY A 297 30.83 31.70 -8.81
C GLY A 297 29.57 32.05 -8.01
N ASP A 298 28.39 31.61 -8.43
CA ASP A 298 27.10 32.17 -7.97
C ASP A 298 26.09 31.06 -7.59
N SER A 299 25.06 31.41 -6.82
CA SER A 299 24.04 30.45 -6.35
C SER A 299 23.25 29.85 -7.51
N SER A 300 23.16 28.52 -7.55
CA SER A 300 22.30 27.80 -8.51
C SER A 300 20.84 28.27 -8.40
N LEU A 301 20.18 28.36 -9.55
CA LEU A 301 18.77 28.72 -9.64
C LEU A 301 17.92 27.46 -9.82
N MET A 302 16.67 27.55 -9.40
CA MET A 302 15.68 26.49 -9.40
C MET A 302 14.42 27.04 -10.06
N GLN A 303 13.97 26.37 -11.12
CA GLN A 303 12.66 26.56 -11.73
C GLN A 303 11.83 25.32 -11.41
N LEU A 304 10.53 25.47 -11.19
CA LEU A 304 9.64 24.31 -11.23
C LEU A 304 9.61 23.76 -12.66
N LYS A 305 9.40 22.45 -12.83
CA LYS A 305 9.12 21.91 -14.15
C LYS A 305 7.64 22.10 -14.49
N GLU A 306 7.33 22.21 -15.78
CA GLU A 306 5.99 22.50 -16.31
C GLU A 306 4.95 21.47 -15.84
N GLU A 307 5.31 20.18 -15.76
CA GLU A 307 4.42 19.12 -15.28
C GLU A 307 4.01 19.26 -13.80
N PHE A 308 4.68 20.11 -13.03
CA PHE A 308 4.42 20.35 -11.61
C PHE A 308 3.87 21.75 -11.30
N CYS A 309 3.61 22.61 -12.29
CA CYS A 309 3.04 23.96 -12.10
C CYS A 309 1.54 23.98 -11.71
N THR A 310 1.06 22.97 -10.98
CA THR A 310 -0.29 22.92 -10.38
C THR A 310 -0.21 22.32 -8.97
N TYR A 311 -1.12 22.72 -8.08
CA TYR A 311 -1.14 22.19 -6.71
C TYR A 311 -1.27 20.67 -6.68
N GLU A 312 -2.21 20.11 -7.44
CA GLU A 312 -2.41 18.65 -7.49
C GLU A 312 -1.16 17.88 -7.95
N ALA A 313 -0.47 18.35 -9.00
CA ALA A 313 0.73 17.68 -9.48
C ALA A 313 1.91 17.79 -8.51
N LEU A 314 2.18 19.00 -7.99
CA LEU A 314 3.27 19.21 -7.03
C LEU A 314 3.01 18.47 -5.71
N ARG A 315 1.77 18.50 -5.21
CA ARG A 315 1.34 17.80 -3.99
C ARG A 315 1.47 16.30 -4.16
N ARG A 316 1.01 15.76 -5.29
CA ARG A 316 1.11 14.33 -5.61
C ARG A 316 2.56 13.85 -5.63
N GLU A 317 3.49 14.62 -6.21
CA GLU A 317 4.90 14.23 -6.27
C GLU A 317 5.63 14.39 -4.93
N HIS A 318 5.27 15.42 -4.16
CA HIS A 318 5.65 15.56 -2.75
C HIS A 318 5.25 14.33 -1.91
N ASP A 319 3.99 13.89 -2.03
CA ASP A 319 3.48 12.75 -1.28
C ASP A 319 4.13 11.44 -1.74
N ALA A 320 4.31 11.26 -3.06
CA ALA A 320 5.03 10.13 -3.64
C ALA A 320 6.46 10.01 -3.07
N GLN A 321 7.17 11.14 -2.93
CA GLN A 321 8.51 11.13 -2.35
C GLN A 321 8.50 10.75 -0.87
N ILE A 322 7.50 11.13 -0.07
CA ILE A 322 7.40 10.68 1.34
C ILE A 322 7.12 9.16 1.39
N VAL A 323 6.24 8.64 0.52
CA VAL A 323 5.98 7.20 0.41
C VAL A 323 7.25 6.44 0.03
N GLN A 324 8.03 6.93 -0.94
CA GLN A 324 9.32 6.34 -1.31
C GLN A 324 10.32 6.34 -0.14
N ILE A 325 10.41 7.43 0.62
CA ILE A 325 11.27 7.53 1.82
C ILE A 325 10.88 6.49 2.89
N ALA A 326 9.58 6.19 3.02
CA ALA A 326 9.09 5.13 3.89
C ALA A 326 9.48 3.74 3.39
N SER A 327 9.30 3.46 2.10
CA SER A 327 9.70 2.20 1.47
C SER A 327 11.22 1.96 1.57
N GLU A 328 12.05 2.97 1.30
CA GLU A 328 13.51 2.95 1.50
C GLU A 328 13.92 2.69 2.97
N ALA A 329 13.03 2.95 3.93
CA ALA A 329 13.23 2.72 5.36
C ALA A 329 12.55 1.42 5.87
N GLY A 330 12.04 0.58 4.97
CA GLY A 330 11.30 -0.65 5.29
C GLY A 330 9.89 -0.44 5.88
N LEU A 331 9.42 0.80 5.94
CA LEU A 331 8.16 1.15 6.59
C LEU A 331 6.97 0.91 5.66
N ARG A 332 6.21 -0.16 5.92
CA ARG A 332 4.96 -0.47 5.21
C ARG A 332 3.76 0.13 5.96
N ILE A 333 3.19 1.19 5.40
CA ILE A 333 2.10 2.01 5.97
C ILE A 333 0.85 1.87 5.09
N ALA A 334 -0.32 1.70 5.69
CA ALA A 334 -1.58 1.52 4.94
C ALA A 334 -2.11 2.84 4.35
N PRO A 335 -2.85 2.83 3.21
CA PRO A 335 -3.41 4.05 2.59
C PRO A 335 -4.28 4.90 3.54
N GLU A 336 -5.02 4.26 4.45
CA GLU A 336 -5.80 4.94 5.50
C GLU A 336 -4.89 5.71 6.47
N GLN A 337 -3.77 5.10 6.88
CA GLN A 337 -2.78 5.72 7.75
C GLN A 337 -2.05 6.86 7.02
N TRP A 338 -1.76 6.69 5.73
CA TRP A 338 -1.19 7.74 4.89
C TRP A 338 -2.10 8.97 4.78
N SER A 339 -3.41 8.76 4.56
CA SER A 339 -4.43 9.82 4.58
C SER A 339 -4.37 10.59 5.91
N SER A 340 -4.36 9.87 7.02
CA SER A 340 -4.30 10.46 8.36
C SER A 340 -2.98 11.20 8.64
N LEU A 341 -1.84 10.69 8.15
CA LEU A 341 -0.51 11.27 8.36
C LEU A 341 -0.25 12.53 7.51
N LEU A 342 -0.72 12.55 6.25
CA LEU A 342 -0.42 13.62 5.29
C LEU A 342 -1.55 14.66 5.13
N TYR A 343 -2.78 14.31 5.48
CA TYR A 343 -3.95 15.17 5.34
C TYR A 343 -4.73 15.36 6.66
N GLY A 344 -4.59 14.45 7.62
CA GLY A 344 -5.36 14.47 8.87
C GLY A 344 -6.75 13.84 8.75
N ASP A 345 -7.07 13.23 7.60
CA ASP A 345 -8.39 12.69 7.27
C ASP A 345 -8.35 11.22 6.82
N ALA A 346 -9.48 10.71 6.34
CA ALA A 346 -9.59 9.41 5.64
C ALA A 346 -10.04 9.54 4.17
N ALA A 347 -10.15 10.76 3.64
CA ALA A 347 -10.67 11.05 2.30
C ALA A 347 -9.64 10.72 1.20
N HIS A 348 -8.38 11.03 1.44
CA HIS A 348 -7.28 10.84 0.48
C HIS A 348 -6.79 9.39 0.35
N ARG A 349 -7.51 8.41 0.95
CA ARG A 349 -7.21 6.98 0.87
C ARG A 349 -6.97 6.49 -0.57
N SER A 350 -7.80 6.89 -1.52
CA SER A 350 -7.73 6.44 -2.92
C SER A 350 -6.51 7.01 -3.66
N HIS A 351 -6.17 8.27 -3.40
CA HIS A 351 -4.93 8.92 -3.85
C HIS A 351 -3.70 8.20 -3.31
N MET A 352 -3.66 7.96 -1.99
CA MET A 352 -2.53 7.27 -1.36
C MET A 352 -2.40 5.80 -1.82
N GLN A 353 -3.50 5.10 -2.10
CA GLN A 353 -3.48 3.78 -2.74
C GLN A 353 -2.86 3.86 -4.14
N SER A 354 -3.32 4.81 -4.97
CA SER A 354 -2.79 5.05 -6.32
C SER A 354 -1.29 5.40 -6.34
N LEU A 355 -0.80 6.11 -5.31
CA LEU A 355 0.64 6.36 -5.12
C LEU A 355 1.40 5.08 -4.71
N VAL A 356 0.91 4.34 -3.73
CA VAL A 356 1.53 3.08 -3.27
C VAL A 356 1.57 2.02 -4.39
N ASP A 357 0.57 1.97 -5.26
CA ASP A 357 0.53 1.04 -6.38
C ASP A 357 1.42 1.47 -7.55
N LYS A 358 1.54 2.76 -7.84
CA LYS A 358 2.47 3.27 -8.88
C LYS A 358 3.94 3.20 -8.47
N LEU A 359 4.24 3.11 -7.17
CA LEU A 359 5.61 2.96 -6.64
C LEU A 359 6.03 1.48 -6.49
N GLN A 360 5.16 0.52 -6.79
CA GLN A 360 5.52 -0.90 -6.84
C GLN A 360 6.26 -1.21 -8.15
N SER A 361 7.55 -1.50 -8.06
CA SER A 361 8.35 -2.09 -9.16
C SER A 361 8.27 -3.63 -9.12
N PRO A 362 8.63 -4.36 -10.20
CA PRO A 362 8.75 -5.82 -10.17
C PRO A 362 9.76 -6.35 -9.13
N GLN A 363 10.75 -5.51 -8.75
CA GLN A 363 11.77 -5.79 -7.74
C GLN A 363 11.26 -5.60 -6.29
N SER A 364 10.04 -5.06 -6.09
CA SER A 364 9.48 -4.84 -4.75
C SER A 364 9.39 -6.11 -3.91
N PHE A 365 9.23 -7.27 -4.56
CA PHE A 365 9.20 -8.57 -3.88
C PHE A 365 10.60 -8.95 -3.37
N SER A 366 11.64 -8.99 -4.21
CA SER A 366 13.01 -9.31 -3.75
C SER A 366 13.54 -8.30 -2.73
N GLN A 367 13.20 -7.02 -2.86
CA GLN A 367 13.44 -6.00 -1.83
C GLN A 367 12.74 -6.37 -0.50
N SER A 368 11.45 -6.69 -0.52
CA SER A 368 10.70 -7.05 0.70
C SER A 368 11.22 -8.34 1.37
N VAL A 369 11.80 -9.26 0.60
CA VAL A 369 12.45 -10.48 1.11
C VAL A 369 13.80 -10.15 1.76
N HIS A 370 14.57 -9.20 1.20
CA HIS A 370 15.78 -8.67 1.84
C HIS A 370 15.46 -7.91 3.14
N GLU A 371 14.44 -7.03 3.13
CA GLU A 371 13.96 -6.33 4.33
C GLU A 371 13.52 -7.31 5.43
N LEU A 372 12.76 -8.35 5.08
CA LEU A 372 12.37 -9.41 6.03
C LEU A 372 13.59 -10.13 6.60
N SER A 373 14.62 -10.38 5.78
CA SER A 373 15.86 -11.04 6.23
C SER A 373 16.60 -10.18 7.27
N LEU A 374 16.72 -8.87 7.03
CA LEU A 374 17.30 -7.91 7.99
C LEU A 374 16.47 -7.80 9.27
N ALA A 375 15.14 -7.85 9.15
CA ALA A 375 14.23 -7.82 10.29
C ALA A 375 14.42 -9.05 11.19
N LEU A 376 14.46 -10.26 10.60
CA LEU A 376 14.69 -11.52 11.32
C LEU A 376 16.07 -11.56 12.00
N GLN A 377 17.13 -11.10 11.32
CA GLN A 377 18.47 -10.98 11.90
C GLN A 377 18.48 -10.09 13.16
N ARG A 378 17.75 -8.96 13.13
CA ARG A 378 17.62 -8.03 14.27
C ARG A 378 16.94 -8.63 15.51
N THR A 379 16.28 -9.78 15.40
CA THR A 379 15.59 -10.45 16.53
C THR A 379 16.05 -11.88 16.80
N GLY A 380 17.07 -12.38 16.10
CA GLY A 380 17.55 -13.76 16.25
C GLY A 380 16.56 -14.83 15.78
N ASP A 381 15.64 -14.50 14.86
CA ASP A 381 14.66 -15.41 14.23
C ASP A 381 14.09 -16.54 15.13
N PRO A 382 13.28 -16.21 16.17
CA PRO A 382 12.75 -17.20 17.12
C PRO A 382 11.70 -18.16 16.53
N ALA A 383 11.47 -18.11 15.21
CA ALA A 383 10.49 -18.91 14.48
C ALA A 383 11.10 -19.71 13.31
N GLY A 384 12.40 -19.57 13.04
CA GLY A 384 13.07 -20.21 11.90
C GLY A 384 12.58 -19.75 10.52
N LEU A 385 12.01 -18.55 10.42
CA LEU A 385 11.47 -18.00 9.17
C LEU A 385 12.53 -17.78 8.09
N ALA A 386 13.81 -17.71 8.45
CA ALA A 386 14.93 -17.71 7.50
C ALA A 386 14.94 -18.97 6.61
N ALA A 387 14.38 -20.11 7.06
CA ALA A 387 14.23 -21.31 6.23
C ALA A 387 13.26 -21.12 5.04
N LEU A 388 12.40 -20.09 5.08
CA LEU A 388 11.54 -19.73 3.95
C LEU A 388 12.31 -18.98 2.84
N ARG A 389 13.52 -18.47 3.11
CA ARG A 389 14.28 -17.60 2.21
C ARG A 389 14.43 -18.16 0.77
N PRO A 390 14.83 -19.43 0.54
CA PRO A 390 14.96 -19.96 -0.82
C PRO A 390 13.64 -20.02 -1.59
N HIS A 391 12.53 -20.28 -0.89
CA HIS A 391 11.19 -20.32 -1.47
C HIS A 391 10.72 -18.91 -1.88
N PHE A 392 11.04 -17.90 -1.07
CA PHE A 392 10.80 -16.51 -1.42
C PHE A 392 11.67 -16.02 -2.59
N ASP A 393 12.97 -16.35 -2.61
CA ASP A 393 13.85 -15.98 -3.72
C ASP A 393 13.42 -16.63 -5.04
N LEU A 394 13.05 -17.92 -5.03
CA LEU A 394 12.53 -18.62 -6.21
C LEU A 394 11.31 -17.92 -6.80
N LEU A 395 10.35 -17.53 -5.95
CA LEU A 395 9.15 -16.82 -6.38
C LEU A 395 9.43 -15.39 -6.84
N ALA A 396 10.38 -14.69 -6.21
CA ALA A 396 10.71 -13.31 -6.55
C ALA A 396 11.36 -13.18 -7.93
N HIS A 397 12.21 -14.14 -8.31
CA HIS A 397 12.90 -14.18 -9.59
C HIS A 397 12.15 -14.98 -10.67
N TRP A 398 10.95 -15.52 -10.38
CA TRP A 398 10.12 -16.12 -11.42
C TRP A 398 9.51 -15.02 -12.29
N GLU A 399 9.94 -14.98 -13.56
CA GLU A 399 9.36 -14.16 -14.62
C GLU A 399 8.74 -15.08 -15.68
N PRO A 400 7.63 -14.68 -16.33
CA PRO A 400 7.03 -15.42 -17.44
C PRO A 400 7.71 -15.08 -18.76
N ASP A 401 8.48 -16.01 -19.35
CA ASP A 401 9.18 -15.86 -20.65
C ASP A 401 8.24 -15.84 -21.88
N GLY A 402 7.02 -15.30 -21.74
CA GLY A 402 5.94 -15.32 -22.75
C GLY A 402 5.32 -16.70 -22.99
N ALA A 403 6.09 -17.78 -22.85
CA ALA A 403 5.61 -19.15 -22.86
C ALA A 403 4.85 -19.51 -21.56
N ALA A 404 4.01 -20.54 -21.65
CA ALA A 404 3.40 -21.15 -20.46
C ALA A 404 4.41 -22.08 -19.76
N PRO A 405 4.50 -22.05 -18.41
CA PRO A 405 5.46 -22.86 -17.69
C PRO A 405 5.20 -24.37 -17.89
N THR A 406 6.31 -25.12 -17.90
CA THR A 406 6.30 -26.58 -17.76
C THR A 406 5.67 -27.00 -16.44
N TRP A 407 5.26 -28.27 -16.33
CA TRP A 407 4.73 -28.80 -15.07
C TRP A 407 5.77 -28.78 -13.94
N GLU A 408 7.07 -28.92 -14.25
CA GLU A 408 8.16 -28.85 -13.27
C GLU A 408 8.41 -27.44 -12.74
N GLU A 409 8.34 -26.42 -13.59
CA GLU A 409 8.42 -25.01 -13.18
C GLU A 409 7.19 -24.61 -12.36
N LEU A 410 6.00 -25.00 -12.82
CA LEU A 410 4.77 -24.74 -12.07
C LEU A 410 4.77 -25.46 -10.71
N SER A 411 5.25 -26.72 -10.67
CA SER A 411 5.41 -27.48 -9.42
C SER A 411 6.35 -26.77 -8.45
N ARG A 412 7.54 -26.36 -8.91
CA ARG A 412 8.50 -25.58 -8.09
C ARG A 412 7.87 -24.30 -7.54
N CYS A 413 7.18 -23.52 -8.36
CA CYS A 413 6.51 -22.28 -7.93
C CYS A 413 5.35 -22.54 -6.94
N VAL A 414 4.50 -23.53 -7.20
CA VAL A 414 3.34 -23.83 -6.36
C VAL A 414 3.75 -24.45 -5.02
N LEU A 415 4.78 -25.31 -5.01
CA LEU A 415 5.38 -25.85 -3.78
C LEU A 415 6.05 -24.75 -2.94
N ALA A 416 6.79 -23.83 -3.56
CA ALA A 416 7.37 -22.68 -2.87
C ALA A 416 6.30 -21.77 -2.26
N ALA A 417 5.19 -21.52 -2.98
CA ALA A 417 4.07 -20.73 -2.45
C ALA A 417 3.39 -21.44 -1.25
N ARG A 418 3.23 -22.77 -1.30
CA ARG A 418 2.74 -23.55 -0.15
C ARG A 418 3.69 -23.45 1.05
N ALA A 419 5.00 -23.57 0.87
CA ALA A 419 5.97 -23.46 1.95
C ALA A 419 5.90 -22.09 2.65
N CYS A 420 5.88 -21.00 1.87
CA CYS A 420 5.71 -19.64 2.39
C CYS A 420 4.38 -19.44 3.14
N LEU A 421 3.29 -20.00 2.63
CA LEU A 421 1.96 -19.92 3.24
C LEU A 421 1.86 -20.75 4.54
N GLN A 422 2.43 -21.96 4.56
CA GLN A 422 2.52 -22.81 5.75
C GLN A 422 3.38 -22.16 6.84
N GLY A 423 4.53 -21.58 6.48
CA GLY A 423 5.39 -20.84 7.41
C GLY A 423 4.69 -19.63 8.03
N LEU A 424 3.92 -18.86 7.23
CA LEU A 424 3.09 -17.77 7.75
C LEU A 424 2.00 -18.28 8.71
N VAL A 425 1.28 -19.36 8.37
CA VAL A 425 0.23 -19.92 9.25
C VAL A 425 0.82 -20.45 10.55
N ALA A 426 1.97 -21.15 10.50
CA ALA A 426 2.66 -21.63 11.69
C ALA A 426 3.12 -20.48 12.60
N PHE A 427 3.67 -19.41 12.01
CA PHE A 427 4.05 -18.20 12.74
C PHE A 427 2.84 -17.48 13.36
N LEU A 428 1.73 -17.33 12.62
CA LEU A 428 0.50 -16.74 13.15
C LEU A 428 -0.11 -17.58 14.29
N GLY A 429 -0.01 -18.91 14.24
CA GLY A 429 -0.38 -19.80 15.34
C GLY A 429 0.48 -19.58 16.59
N ALA A 430 1.80 -19.69 16.45
CA ALA A 430 2.73 -19.64 17.58
C ALA A 430 2.95 -18.22 18.18
N PHE A 431 2.81 -17.16 17.38
CA PHE A 431 3.07 -15.78 17.80
C PHE A 431 1.81 -14.92 17.89
N GLY A 432 0.80 -15.16 17.05
CA GLY A 432 -0.50 -14.47 17.13
C GLY A 432 -1.33 -14.86 18.36
N GLY A 433 -1.17 -16.09 18.86
CA GLY A 433 -1.86 -16.60 20.06
C GLY A 433 -1.55 -15.82 21.35
N ARG A 434 -0.43 -15.08 21.42
CA ARG A 434 0.00 -14.30 22.60
C ARG A 434 -0.85 -13.05 22.91
N ARG A 435 -2.04 -12.93 22.29
CA ARG A 435 -3.10 -11.96 22.67
C ARG A 435 -4.28 -12.59 23.41
N ALA A 436 -4.32 -13.91 23.60
CA ALA A 436 -5.49 -14.62 24.16
C ALA A 436 -5.33 -15.09 25.61
N ASN A 437 -4.11 -15.34 26.12
CA ASN A 437 -3.91 -15.71 27.52
C ASN A 437 -2.52 -15.32 28.05
N GLY A 438 -2.47 -14.70 29.22
CA GLY A 438 -1.23 -14.31 29.90
C GLY A 438 -0.79 -15.39 30.89
N GLY A 439 -0.07 -16.40 30.40
CA GLY A 439 0.46 -17.50 31.22
C GLY A 439 1.96 -17.70 31.01
N THR A 440 2.70 -17.81 32.12
CA THR A 440 4.14 -18.12 32.12
C THR A 440 4.40 -19.58 31.73
N PRO A 441 5.51 -19.89 31.02
CA PRO A 441 5.89 -21.28 30.76
C PRO A 441 6.39 -21.94 32.05
N SER A 442 5.84 -23.11 32.38
CA SER A 442 6.28 -23.95 33.51
C SER A 442 6.31 -25.43 33.12
N SER A 443 7.30 -26.15 33.64
CA SER A 443 7.68 -27.52 33.25
C SER A 443 6.66 -28.61 33.65
N PRO A 444 6.69 -29.79 33.00
CA PRO A 444 5.68 -30.84 33.22
C PRO A 444 5.81 -31.54 34.58
N GLY A 445 4.68 -31.73 35.26
CA GLY A 445 4.57 -32.42 36.56
C GLY A 445 3.34 -33.33 36.65
N ARG A 446 3.48 -34.46 37.36
CA ARG A 446 2.51 -35.56 37.45
C ARG A 446 1.13 -35.20 38.04
N GLY A 447 0.08 -35.61 37.33
CA GLY A 447 -0.95 -36.56 37.85
C GLY A 447 -2.05 -36.07 38.81
N GLY A 448 -3.30 -36.29 38.43
CA GLY A 448 -4.52 -36.14 39.26
C GLY A 448 -5.76 -36.65 38.53
N ARG A 449 -6.85 -36.98 39.24
CA ARG A 449 -8.13 -37.47 38.64
C ARG A 449 -9.36 -36.73 39.18
N ALA A 450 -10.30 -36.52 38.25
CA ALA A 450 -11.76 -36.50 38.41
C ALA A 450 -12.53 -35.32 39.08
N ASP A 451 -13.61 -34.96 38.38
CA ASP A 451 -14.93 -34.46 38.82
C ASP A 451 -15.18 -33.01 39.25
N GLY A 452 -16.45 -32.60 39.09
CA GLY A 452 -16.99 -31.25 39.34
C GLY A 452 -17.26 -30.42 38.07
N GLY A 453 -18.41 -29.71 38.01
CA GLY A 453 -18.83 -28.95 36.82
C GLY A 453 -19.63 -27.67 37.09
N SER A 454 -20.12 -27.03 36.02
CA SER A 454 -20.86 -25.75 35.99
C SER A 454 -19.97 -24.49 36.25
N PRO A 455 -20.44 -23.25 35.95
CA PRO A 455 -20.28 -22.72 34.59
C PRO A 455 -19.38 -21.47 34.50
N CYS A 456 -19.11 -21.04 33.27
CA CYS A 456 -18.15 -19.99 32.93
C CYS A 456 -18.55 -18.57 33.38
N HIS A 457 -17.84 -18.02 34.36
CA HIS A 457 -17.77 -16.57 34.57
C HIS A 457 -16.74 -15.92 33.63
N ALA A 458 -17.20 -14.97 32.82
CA ALA A 458 -16.34 -14.24 31.88
C ALA A 458 -15.77 -12.95 32.49
N SER A 459 -14.49 -12.67 32.21
CA SER A 459 -13.95 -11.29 32.20
C SER A 459 -12.66 -11.23 31.38
N GLY A 460 -12.29 -10.05 30.86
CA GLY A 460 -11.04 -9.88 30.11
C GLY A 460 -10.96 -8.77 29.07
N GLY A 461 -11.95 -7.87 28.91
CA GLY A 461 -11.85 -6.87 27.83
C GLY A 461 -12.94 -5.79 27.70
N GLY A 462 -13.13 -4.94 28.72
CA GLY A 462 -13.71 -3.59 28.60
C GLY A 462 -15.20 -3.47 28.18
N PRO A 463 -16.11 -2.95 29.02
CA PRO A 463 -17.52 -2.86 28.68
C PRO A 463 -17.81 -1.83 27.58
N ARG A 464 -18.09 -2.30 26.36
CA ARG A 464 -18.74 -1.50 25.31
C ARG A 464 -20.23 -1.39 25.62
N TYR A 465 -20.60 -0.38 26.41
CA TYR A 465 -21.99 -0.09 26.81
C TYR A 465 -22.93 0.01 25.59
N LYS A 466 -23.94 -0.86 25.51
CA LYS A 466 -24.87 -0.94 24.38
C LYS A 466 -26.08 -0.03 24.62
N THR A 467 -26.26 1.02 23.84
CA THR A 467 -27.23 2.11 24.15
C THR A 467 -28.61 1.96 23.53
N SER A 468 -28.92 0.82 22.92
CA SER A 468 -30.23 0.57 22.31
C SER A 468 -30.43 -0.93 22.06
N LEU A 469 -31.69 -1.39 22.14
CA LEU A 469 -32.04 -2.81 21.99
C LEU A 469 -31.87 -3.31 20.55
N CYS A 470 -31.51 -4.59 20.43
CA CYS A 470 -31.31 -5.26 19.15
C CYS A 470 -32.66 -5.64 18.51
N ARG A 471 -33.04 -4.93 17.44
CA ARG A 471 -34.27 -5.22 16.66
C ARG A 471 -34.42 -6.69 16.28
N ASP A 472 -33.33 -7.37 15.90
CA ASP A 472 -33.38 -8.79 15.53
C ASP A 472 -33.84 -9.68 16.70
N VAL A 473 -33.41 -9.41 17.93
CA VAL A 473 -33.78 -10.23 19.10
C VAL A 473 -35.24 -9.99 19.49
N ILE A 474 -35.71 -8.73 19.38
CA ILE A 474 -37.12 -8.38 19.62
C ILE A 474 -38.04 -9.01 18.58
N GLN A 475 -37.66 -9.00 17.30
CA GLN A 475 -38.53 -9.43 16.19
C GLN A 475 -38.43 -10.94 15.87
N ARG A 476 -37.35 -11.62 16.28
CA ARG A 476 -37.09 -13.03 15.92
C ARG A 476 -36.68 -13.92 17.10
N GLY A 477 -36.75 -13.41 18.33
CA GLY A 477 -36.32 -14.09 19.56
C GLY A 477 -34.80 -14.40 19.64
N SER A 478 -34.04 -14.09 18.59
CA SER A 478 -32.64 -14.49 18.44
C SER A 478 -31.90 -13.51 17.52
N CYS A 479 -30.63 -13.26 17.79
CA CYS A 479 -29.79 -12.38 16.96
C CYS A 479 -28.63 -13.17 16.35
N PRO A 480 -28.44 -13.15 15.01
CA PRO A 480 -27.36 -13.89 14.34
C PRO A 480 -25.95 -13.35 14.65
N ARG A 481 -25.83 -12.23 15.40
CA ARG A 481 -24.55 -11.67 15.86
C ARG A 481 -24.16 -12.13 17.28
N GLY A 482 -25.03 -12.86 17.97
CA GLY A 482 -24.76 -13.42 19.30
C GLY A 482 -24.23 -12.39 20.31
N ALA A 483 -23.30 -12.81 21.18
CA ALA A 483 -22.66 -11.94 22.16
C ALA A 483 -21.91 -10.72 21.55
N HIS A 484 -21.50 -10.82 20.27
CA HIS A 484 -20.80 -9.75 19.54
C HIS A 484 -21.73 -8.69 18.95
N CYS A 485 -23.05 -8.79 19.16
CA CYS A 485 -23.98 -7.75 18.75
C CYS A 485 -23.70 -6.42 19.47
N THR A 486 -23.64 -5.32 18.72
CA THR A 486 -23.44 -3.96 19.24
C THR A 486 -24.67 -3.36 19.92
N PHE A 487 -25.82 -4.05 19.85
CA PHE A 487 -27.11 -3.64 20.40
C PHE A 487 -27.50 -4.58 21.54
N ALA A 488 -28.17 -4.04 22.56
CA ALA A 488 -28.53 -4.74 23.78
C ALA A 488 -29.54 -5.88 23.52
N HIS A 489 -29.33 -7.04 24.12
CA HIS A 489 -30.24 -8.20 23.99
C HIS A 489 -31.27 -8.29 25.11
N SER A 490 -31.07 -7.58 26.22
CA SER A 490 -32.06 -7.34 27.28
C SER A 490 -31.98 -5.89 27.75
N GLN A 491 -32.98 -5.43 28.49
CA GLN A 491 -32.99 -4.08 29.08
C GLN A 491 -31.82 -3.91 30.09
N GLU A 492 -31.53 -4.94 30.88
CA GLU A 492 -30.38 -4.99 31.80
C GLU A 492 -29.02 -4.88 31.11
N GLU A 493 -28.91 -5.22 29.81
CA GLU A 493 -27.69 -5.01 29.03
C GLU A 493 -27.57 -3.55 28.53
N MET A 494 -28.69 -2.82 28.44
CA MET A 494 -28.70 -1.40 28.10
C MET A 494 -28.34 -0.51 29.29
N ASP A 495 -28.95 -0.77 30.45
CA ASP A 495 -28.95 0.14 31.60
C ASP A 495 -27.64 0.16 32.39
N ARG A 496 -26.61 -0.56 31.94
CA ARG A 496 -25.27 -0.67 32.56
C ARG A 496 -24.39 0.60 32.43
N LYS A 497 -24.99 1.80 32.40
CA LYS A 497 -24.28 3.09 32.32
C LYS A 497 -24.52 3.99 33.53
N SER A 498 -23.56 4.02 34.46
CA SER A 498 -22.79 5.23 34.82
C SER A 498 -21.95 5.00 36.09
N PRO A 499 -20.68 5.48 36.16
CA PRO A 499 -20.03 5.73 37.43
C PRO A 499 -20.63 7.01 38.09
N PRO A 500 -20.62 7.13 39.42
CA PRO A 500 -21.18 8.30 40.11
C PRO A 500 -20.39 9.57 39.81
N HIS A 501 -21.12 10.68 39.60
CA HIS A 501 -20.58 12.01 39.40
C HIS A 501 -19.81 12.49 40.64
N ARG A 502 -18.58 12.98 40.47
CA ARG A 502 -17.87 13.72 41.52
C ARG A 502 -18.15 15.21 41.38
N ASP A 503 -19.01 15.73 42.25
CA ASP A 503 -19.27 17.17 42.35
C ASP A 503 -18.02 17.92 42.83
N ASP A 504 -17.42 18.73 41.96
CA ASP A 504 -16.43 19.72 42.37
C ASP A 504 -17.15 21.00 42.84
N ARG A 505 -17.54 20.99 44.13
CA ARG A 505 -18.44 22.00 44.70
C ARG A 505 -17.67 23.16 45.32
N PHE A 506 -17.02 23.97 44.48
CA PHE A 506 -16.25 25.16 44.87
C PHE A 506 -17.13 26.32 45.40
N GLY A 507 -17.78 26.10 46.53
CA GLY A 507 -18.70 27.05 47.17
C GLY A 507 -17.96 28.11 47.98
N LYS A 508 -17.98 29.37 47.51
CA LYS A 508 -17.62 30.53 48.34
C LYS A 508 -18.65 30.72 49.45
N SER A 509 -18.21 30.78 50.70
CA SER A 509 -18.88 31.58 51.73
C SER A 509 -17.87 32.02 52.79
N ALA A 510 -18.11 33.18 53.40
CA ALA A 510 -17.24 33.73 54.42
C ALA A 510 -17.93 33.62 55.79
N HIS A 511 -17.19 33.18 56.81
CA HIS A 511 -17.43 33.74 58.14
C HIS A 511 -16.18 33.91 58.98
N GLN A 512 -16.07 35.14 59.46
CA GLN A 512 -15.18 35.65 60.47
C GLN A 512 -15.33 34.88 61.80
N LYS A 513 -14.20 34.54 62.43
CA LYS A 513 -13.95 34.93 63.83
C LYS A 513 -12.48 34.82 64.21
N ASP A 514 -12.14 35.69 65.16
CA ASP A 514 -10.82 35.97 65.70
C ASP A 514 -10.18 34.78 66.41
N PHE A 515 -8.85 34.74 66.46
CA PHE A 515 -8.20 34.50 67.75
C PHE A 515 -6.89 35.28 67.87
N ARG A 516 -6.65 35.82 69.07
CA ARG A 516 -5.43 36.57 69.43
C ARG A 516 -4.27 35.60 69.71
N LYS A 517 -3.09 35.86 69.15
CA LYS A 517 -1.93 36.42 69.87
C LYS A 517 -0.77 36.72 68.94
#